data_AF-A0A090YLF2-F1
#
_entry.id   AF-A0A090YLF2-F1
#
_cell.length_a   1.000
_cell.length_b   1.000
_cell.length_c   1.000
_cell.angle_alpha   90.00
_cell.angle_beta   90.00
_cell.angle_gamma   90.00
#
_symmetry.space_group_name_H-M   'P 1'
#
loop_
_entity.id
_entity.type
_entity.pdbx_description
1 polymer ?
#
loop_
_entity_poly.entity_id
_entity_poly.type
_entity_poly.pdbx_seq_one_letter_code
_entity_poly.pdbx_strand_id
1 'polypeptide(L)' 'MMKQSSRFMRSLTSDVHFYTAQMGRVPIVVFIAGELIGSGKIMEITKDSIKVGNDRYFRSACTFKYAI' A
#
# COMPACT_ATOMS: atom_id res chain seq x y z
N MET A 1 -1.84 -21.10 -14.35
CA MET A 1 -2.83 -20.04 -14.09
C MET A 1 -3.14 -20.00 -12.60
N MET A 2 -2.47 -19.15 -11.81
CA MET A 2 -2.78 -18.99 -10.39
C MET A 2 -3.99 -18.06 -10.25
N LYS A 3 -5.17 -18.62 -9.99
CA LYS A 3 -6.30 -17.87 -9.43
C LYS A 3 -5.98 -17.59 -7.96
N GLN A 4 -5.23 -16.52 -7.67
CA GLN A 4 -5.06 -16.07 -6.28
C GLN A 4 -6.33 -15.35 -5.82
N SER A 5 -6.98 -15.98 -4.84
CA SER A 5 -8.21 -15.56 -4.17
C SER A 5 -8.03 -14.20 -3.49
N SER A 6 -8.33 -13.08 -4.16
CA SER A 6 -8.06 -11.72 -3.63
C SER A 6 -9.15 -11.18 -2.67
N ARG A 7 -9.94 -12.04 -2.03
CA ARG A 7 -11.03 -11.61 -1.15
C ARG A 7 -10.55 -11.02 0.19
N PHE A 8 -9.24 -11.06 0.50
CA PHE A 8 -8.73 -10.92 1.88
C PHE A 8 -7.77 -9.76 2.19
N MET A 9 -7.25 -9.00 1.22
CA MET A 9 -6.42 -7.83 1.54
C MET A 9 -7.22 -6.54 1.49
N ARG A 10 -7.43 -5.92 2.66
CA ARG A 10 -8.13 -4.63 2.78
C ARG A 10 -7.30 -3.52 2.13
N SER A 11 -7.92 -2.72 1.26
CA SER A 11 -7.27 -1.59 0.59
C SER A 11 -7.13 -0.36 1.50
N LEU A 12 -6.03 0.37 1.33
CA LEU A 12 -5.82 1.67 1.93
C LEU A 12 -6.21 2.74 0.89
N THR A 13 -7.37 3.36 1.08
CA THR A 13 -7.95 4.31 0.12
C THR A 13 -8.08 5.74 0.69
N SER A 14 -8.04 5.89 2.01
CA SER A 14 -8.18 7.17 2.70
C SER A 14 -6.93 7.50 3.53
N ASP A 15 -6.72 8.78 3.82
CA ASP A 15 -5.61 9.25 4.67
C ASP A 15 -5.60 8.54 6.03
N VAL A 16 -6.78 8.34 6.63
CA VAL A 16 -6.91 7.62 7.91
C VAL A 16 -6.32 6.21 7.81
N HIS A 17 -6.52 5.49 6.70
CA HIS A 17 -5.96 4.15 6.53
C HIS A 17 -4.42 4.21 6.47
N PHE A 18 -3.86 5.18 5.72
CA PHE A 18 -2.41 5.34 5.59
C PHE A 18 -1.76 5.72 6.93
N TYR A 19 -2.30 6.71 7.64
CA TYR A 19 -1.77 7.12 8.94
C TYR A 19 -1.93 6.01 9.98
N THR A 20 -3.04 5.26 9.98
CA THR A 20 -3.20 4.10 10.87
C THR A 20 -2.14 3.03 10.62
N ALA A 21 -1.90 2.68 9.34
CA ALA A 21 -0.87 1.72 8.97
C ALA A 21 0.55 2.20 9.34
N GLN A 22 0.84 3.50 9.14
CA GLN A 22 2.11 4.12 9.52
C GLN A 22 2.33 4.07 11.04
N MET A 23 1.35 4.53 11.84
CA MET A 23 1.42 4.55 13.30
C MET A 23 1.58 3.14 13.87
N GLY A 24 0.80 2.17 13.37
CA GLY A 24 0.90 0.77 13.77
C GLY A 24 2.13 0.04 13.22
N ARG A 25 2.95 0.71 12.40
CA ARG A 25 4.08 0.12 11.68
C ARG A 25 3.69 -1.17 10.93
N VAL A 26 2.47 -1.21 10.42
CA VAL A 26 1.89 -2.37 9.73
C VAL A 26 2.45 -2.42 8.30
N PRO A 27 2.96 -3.58 7.84
CA PRO A 27 3.40 -3.71 6.46
C PRO A 27 2.24 -3.62 5.48
N ILE A 28 2.50 -2.99 4.33
CA ILE A 28 1.59 -2.88 3.20
C ILE A 28 2.25 -3.41 1.94
N VAL A 29 1.44 -3.69 0.94
CA VAL A 29 1.83 -4.05 -0.42
C VAL A 29 1.31 -3.00 -1.40
N VAL A 30 2.11 -2.73 -2.44
CA VAL A 30 1.85 -1.71 -3.45
C VAL A 30 1.70 -2.39 -4.80
N PHE A 31 0.61 -2.08 -5.50
CA PHE A 31 0.31 -2.59 -6.82
C PHE A 31 0.22 -1.46 -7.84
N ILE A 32 0.64 -1.73 -9.08
CA ILE A 32 0.34 -0.92 -10.26
C ILE A 32 -0.28 -1.82 -11.33
N ALA A 33 -1.39 -1.40 -11.94
CA ALA A 33 -2.11 -2.21 -12.94
C ALA A 33 -2.39 -3.67 -12.53
N GLY A 34 -2.52 -3.95 -11.22
CA GLY A 34 -2.75 -5.29 -10.67
C GLY A 34 -1.48 -6.10 -10.38
N GLU A 35 -0.30 -5.59 -10.73
CA GLU A 35 0.99 -6.23 -10.46
C GLU A 35 1.61 -5.73 -9.16
N LEU A 36 2.16 -6.64 -8.36
CA LEU A 36 2.86 -6.31 -7.12
C LEU A 36 4.22 -5.70 -7.45
N ILE A 37 4.43 -4.43 -7.06
CA ILE A 37 5.65 -3.68 -7.37
C ILE A 37 6.42 -3.22 -6.13
N GLY A 38 5.85 -3.41 -4.95
CA GLY A 38 6.47 -2.96 -3.72
C GLY A 38 5.81 -3.52 -2.48
N SER A 39 6.55 -3.52 -1.38
CA SER A 39 6.04 -3.86 -0.06
C SER A 39 6.90 -3.23 1.02
N GLY A 40 6.33 -3.06 2.21
CA GLY A 40 7.06 -2.55 3.36
C GLY A 40 6.20 -1.70 4.27
N LYS A 41 6.86 -0.96 5.16
CA LYS A 41 6.20 -0.04 6.10
C LYS A 41 6.14 1.36 5.51
N ILE A 42 5.05 2.07 5.77
CA ILE A 42 4.95 3.49 5.39
C ILE A 42 5.96 4.28 6.22
N MET A 43 6.81 5.03 5.54
CA MET A 43 7.82 5.90 6.15
C MET A 43 7.39 7.37 6.11
N GLU A 44 6.67 7.78 5.06
CA GLU A 44 6.23 9.16 4.85
C GLU A 44 4.92 9.17 4.07
N ILE A 45 4.03 10.11 4.41
CA ILE A 45 2.76 10.35 3.73
C ILE A 45 2.75 11.80 3.27
N THR A 46 2.47 12.00 1.99
CA THR A 46 2.24 13.32 1.41
C THR A 46 0.87 13.35 0.74
N LYS A 47 0.47 14.53 0.25
CA LYS A 47 -0.77 14.69 -0.51
C LYS A 47 -0.81 13.74 -1.72
N ASP A 48 0.30 13.63 -2.45
CA ASP A 48 0.32 12.96 -3.76
C ASP A 48 1.05 11.63 -3.77
N SER A 49 1.86 11.34 -2.75
CA SER A 49 2.72 10.15 -2.70
C SER A 49 2.84 9.53 -1.31
N ILE A 50 3.15 8.24 -1.28
CA ILE A 50 3.44 7.46 -0.08
C ILE A 50 4.85 6.88 -0.22
N LYS A 51 5.70 7.09 0.78
CA LYS A 51 6.99 6.41 0.87
C LYS A 51 6.83 5.10 1.63
N VAL A 52 7.19 3.98 1.01
CA VAL A 52 7.15 2.64 1.60
C VAL A 52 8.57 2.09 1.58
N GLY A 53 9.15 1.83 2.76
CA GLY A 53 10.58 1.56 2.88
C GLY A 53 11.42 2.70 2.28
N ASN A 54 12.23 2.38 1.27
CA ASN A 54 13.08 3.37 0.59
C ASN A 54 12.42 3.96 -0.66
N ASP A 55 11.31 3.38 -1.14
CA ASP A 55 10.69 3.71 -2.41
C ASP A 55 9.49 4.64 -2.24
N ARG A 56 9.20 5.46 -3.25
CA ARG A 56 8.09 6.42 -3.25
C ARG A 56 7.10 6.13 -4.38
N TYR A 57 5.82 6.08 -4.03
CA TYR A 57 4.74 5.65 -4.91
C TYR A 57 3.66 6.74 -5.01
N PHE A 58 3.24 7.07 -6.23
CA PHE A 58 2.16 8.04 -6.45
C PHE A 58 0.80 7.43 -6.11
N ARG A 59 0.01 8.18 -5.33
CA ARG A 59 -1.33 7.76 -4.88
C ARG A 59 -2.32 7.60 -6.02
N SER A 60 -2.15 8.37 -7.08
CA SER A 60 -2.99 8.32 -8.29
C SER A 60 -2.72 7.10 -9.16
N ALA A 61 -1.50 6.56 -9.12
CA ALA A 61 -1.08 5.46 -9.99
C ALA A 61 -1.11 4.09 -9.29
N CYS A 62 -0.99 4.08 -7.96
CA CYS A 62 -0.79 2.85 -7.19
C CYS A 62 -2.03 2.48 -6.35
N THR A 63 -2.24 1.18 -6.18
CA THR A 63 -3.17 0.63 -5.20
C THR A 63 -2.39 0.11 -4.01
N PHE A 64 -2.80 0.49 -2.80
CA PHE A 64 -2.17 0.08 -1.56
C PHE A 64 -3.09 -0.87 -0.81
N LYS A 65 -2.56 -1.96 -0.28
CA LYS A 65 -3.32 -2.91 0.56
C LYS A 65 -2.49 -3.33 1.77
N TYR A 66 -3.17 -3.68 2.86
CA TYR A 66 -2.48 -4.31 3.99
C TYR A 66 -1.86 -5.63 3.54
N ALA A 67 -0.63 -5.90 4.00
CA ALA A 67 -0.03 -7.22 3.89
C ALA A 67 -0.65 -8.09 5.00
N ILE A 68 -1.73 -8.80 4.68
CA ILE A 68 -2.42 -9.75 5.56
C ILE A 68 -2.16 -11.15 5.03
#